data_AF-A0A2P8AZB4-F1
#
_entry.id   AF-A0A2P8AZB4-F1
#
_cell.length_a   1.000
_cell.length_b   1.000
_cell.length_c   1.000
_cell.angle_alpha   90.00
_cell.angle_beta   90.00
_cell.angle_gamma   90.00
#
_symmetry.space_group_name_H-M   'P 1'
#
loop_
_entity.id
_entity.type
_entity.pdbx_description
1 polymer ?
#
loop_
_entity_poly.entity_id
_entity_poly.type
_entity_poly.pdbx_seq_one_letter_code
_entity_poly.pdbx_strand_id
1 'polypeptide(L)'
;MLDDPGNLNRVRQLRLTGGLPERLRFFHLTDPAVTSRRSIEGMALKCRARLRVAGIEDLGLELPLWDITTGTGDFIANGVVSHNCFARNTHTYLDLDAGADFDRKVIVKVNAGELVRRELAAPKWRGAHIAMGTNVDCYQRAEGRYRLMPQIIEALRDFANPFSILTKGTLLLRDLPLLRQAAEVTRVGLSYSVGFVDEALWRAVEPGTPSPRRRLDAVRQLTDAGFSVGVLMAPILPGLSDDDESIDATVAAIAASGATGVTPLPLHLRPGAREWYARWLAREFPHLVPRYRQLYQAGAYAPQAYQREVTARVRMAARRHGLHRGEVGENRQLPVTPAPAPAAEQLSLL
;
A
#
# COMPACT_ATOMS: atom_id res chain seq x y z
N MET A 1 -32.06 -7.37 -2.38
CA MET A 1 -32.92 -8.55 -2.51
C MET A 1 -33.30 -8.97 -1.10
N LEU A 2 -34.58 -9.23 -0.84
CA LEU A 2 -35.08 -9.55 0.49
C LEU A 2 -35.16 -11.07 0.63
N ASP A 3 -34.88 -11.56 1.84
CA ASP A 3 -34.96 -12.97 2.23
C ASP A 3 -35.63 -13.03 3.60
N ASP A 4 -36.61 -13.93 3.76
CA ASP A 4 -37.52 -14.03 4.91
C ASP A 4 -37.51 -15.46 5.46
N PRO A 5 -36.86 -15.72 6.61
CA PRO A 5 -36.70 -17.06 7.17
C PRO A 5 -37.96 -17.60 7.86
N GLY A 6 -39.08 -16.87 7.86
CA GLY A 6 -40.41 -17.40 8.21
C GLY A 6 -40.62 -17.76 9.69
N ASN A 7 -40.88 -16.75 10.54
CA ASN A 7 -41.26 -16.97 11.94
C ASN A 7 -42.78 -16.96 12.18
N LEU A 8 -43.25 -17.86 13.05
CA LEU A 8 -44.69 -18.08 13.36
C LEU A 8 -45.39 -16.90 14.09
N ASN A 9 -44.63 -15.94 14.61
CA ASN A 9 -45.13 -14.85 15.46
C ASN A 9 -45.59 -13.60 14.69
N ARG A 10 -45.91 -13.72 13.39
CA ARG A 10 -46.23 -12.63 12.44
C ARG A 10 -45.11 -11.61 12.22
N VAL A 11 -43.93 -11.76 12.83
CA VAL A 11 -42.76 -10.90 12.61
C VAL A 11 -41.90 -11.49 11.49
N ARG A 12 -41.97 -10.90 10.30
CA ARG A 12 -41.03 -11.22 9.20
C ARG A 12 -39.66 -10.62 9.50
N GLN A 13 -38.60 -11.42 9.38
CA GLN A 13 -37.23 -10.92 9.46
C GLN A 13 -36.70 -10.71 8.06
N LEU A 14 -36.12 -9.55 7.78
CA LEU A 14 -35.64 -9.20 6.44
C LEU A 14 -34.14 -8.98 6.45
N ARG A 15 -33.38 -9.83 5.73
CA ARG A 15 -31.93 -9.64 5.58
C ARG A 15 -31.60 -8.69 4.43
N LEU A 16 -31.00 -7.54 4.74
CA LEU A 16 -30.50 -6.60 3.73
C LEU A 16 -29.16 -7.08 3.16
N THR A 17 -29.21 -7.67 1.96
CA THR A 17 -28.05 -8.23 1.24
C THR A 17 -27.25 -7.22 0.41
N GLY A 18 -27.61 -5.93 0.47
CA GLY A 18 -26.96 -4.85 -0.29
C GLY A 18 -25.88 -4.07 0.48
N GLY A 19 -25.19 -3.18 -0.23
CA GLY A 19 -24.21 -2.26 0.33
C GLY A 19 -24.85 -1.03 0.97
N LEU A 20 -24.04 -0.02 1.25
CA LEU A 20 -24.52 1.24 1.83
C LEU A 20 -25.64 1.92 1.02
N PRO A 21 -25.61 1.98 -0.34
CA PRO A 21 -26.71 2.57 -1.11
C PRO A 21 -28.04 1.85 -0.90
N GLU A 22 -28.05 0.51 -0.88
CA GLU A 22 -29.26 -0.28 -0.66
C GLU A 22 -29.78 -0.16 0.78
N ARG A 23 -28.89 -0.05 1.77
CA ARG A 23 -29.27 0.18 3.17
C ARG A 23 -29.83 1.58 3.39
N LEU A 24 -29.19 2.62 2.85
CA LEU A 24 -29.72 3.99 2.88
C LEU A 24 -31.07 4.07 2.17
N ARG A 25 -31.20 3.47 0.99
CA ARG A 25 -32.49 3.40 0.27
C ARG A 25 -33.56 2.70 1.11
N PHE A 26 -33.23 1.60 1.78
CA PHE A 26 -34.17 0.93 2.69
C PHE A 26 -34.55 1.82 3.89
N PHE A 27 -33.58 2.46 4.54
CA PHE A 27 -33.83 3.35 5.68
C PHE A 27 -34.69 4.55 5.29
N HIS A 28 -34.42 5.20 4.15
CA HIS A 28 -35.24 6.31 3.65
C HIS A 28 -36.64 5.89 3.17
N LEU A 29 -36.82 4.65 2.70
CA LEU A 29 -38.13 4.16 2.26
C LEU A 29 -39.01 3.60 3.39
N THR A 30 -38.41 3.06 4.45
CA THR A 30 -39.14 2.31 5.50
C THR A 30 -39.10 2.94 6.89
N ASP A 31 -38.29 3.99 7.08
CA ASP A 31 -38.00 4.68 8.35
C ASP A 31 -38.04 3.77 9.60
N PRO A 32 -37.13 2.77 9.73
CA PRO A 32 -37.28 1.72 10.72
C PRO A 32 -37.34 2.24 12.15
N ALA A 33 -38.42 1.96 12.89
CA ALA A 33 -38.66 2.52 14.24
C ALA A 33 -37.49 2.29 15.23
N VAL A 34 -36.70 1.21 15.04
CA VAL A 34 -35.48 0.95 15.83
C VAL A 34 -34.31 1.78 15.28
N THR A 35 -34.16 2.99 15.82
CA THR A 35 -33.13 3.97 15.39
C THR A 35 -31.69 3.49 15.59
N SER A 36 -31.41 2.64 16.57
CA SER A 36 -30.07 2.05 16.79
C SER A 36 -29.56 1.20 15.62
N ARG A 37 -30.45 0.73 14.74
CA ARG A 37 -30.11 -0.01 13.51
C ARG A 37 -29.88 0.90 12.29
N ARG A 38 -30.14 2.22 12.41
CA ARG A 38 -29.98 3.21 11.33
C ARG A 38 -28.55 3.75 11.19
N SER A 39 -27.64 3.46 12.14
CA SER A 39 -26.26 3.95 12.06
C SER A 39 -25.53 3.37 10.85
N ILE A 40 -24.85 4.25 10.12
CA ILE A 40 -23.92 3.94 9.02
C ILE A 40 -22.46 4.22 9.43
N GLU A 41 -22.23 4.49 10.71
CA GLU A 41 -20.88 4.72 11.25
C GLU A 41 -20.01 3.47 11.07
N GLY A 42 -18.77 3.66 10.64
CA GLY A 42 -17.86 2.56 10.26
C GLY A 42 -18.21 1.86 8.94
N MET A 43 -19.32 2.18 8.27
CA MET A 43 -19.62 1.57 6.97
C MET A 43 -18.75 2.15 5.85
N ALA A 44 -18.06 1.27 5.11
CA ALA A 44 -17.33 1.65 3.90
C ALA A 44 -18.27 2.25 2.84
N LEU A 45 -18.11 3.55 2.58
CA LEU A 45 -18.77 4.30 1.51
C LEU A 45 -18.33 3.75 0.14
N LYS A 46 -19.07 2.76 -0.38
CA LYS A 46 -18.91 2.25 -1.76
C LYS A 46 -19.35 3.30 -2.79
N CYS A 47 -18.51 4.32 -2.96
CA CYS A 47 -18.76 5.43 -3.87
C CYS A 47 -18.43 5.05 -5.32
N ARG A 48 -19.39 5.24 -6.24
CA ARG A 48 -19.13 5.16 -7.70
C ARG A 48 -18.59 6.48 -8.27
N ALA A 49 -18.66 7.59 -7.53
CA ALA A 49 -18.08 8.85 -7.97
C ALA A 49 -16.54 8.80 -7.88
N ARG A 50 -15.87 9.53 -8.77
CA ARG A 50 -14.41 9.69 -8.72
C ARG A 50 -14.04 10.48 -7.47
N LEU A 51 -13.57 9.79 -6.43
CA LEU A 51 -13.07 10.42 -5.21
C LEU A 51 -11.90 11.35 -5.55
N ARG A 52 -12.09 12.65 -5.34
CA ARG A 52 -11.10 13.71 -5.56
C ARG A 52 -10.70 14.34 -4.23
N VAL A 53 -9.51 14.97 -4.19
CA VAL A 53 -9.17 15.92 -3.11
C VAL A 53 -10.20 17.05 -3.18
N ALA A 54 -10.94 17.28 -2.09
CA ALA A 54 -12.06 18.21 -2.06
C ALA A 54 -11.61 19.67 -1.88
N GLY A 55 -10.57 19.88 -1.08
CA GLY A 55 -9.87 21.15 -0.88
C GLY A 55 -8.42 20.89 -0.50
N ILE A 56 -7.58 21.91 -0.64
CA ILE A 56 -6.34 22.05 0.12
C ILE A 56 -6.58 23.28 0.99
N GLU A 57 -6.38 23.13 2.29
CA GLU A 57 -6.44 24.22 3.25
C GLU A 57 -5.01 24.45 3.73
N ASP A 58 -4.59 25.71 3.74
CA ASP A 58 -3.39 26.10 4.45
C ASP A 58 -3.68 26.02 5.95
N LEU A 59 -2.76 25.46 6.73
CA LEU A 59 -2.87 25.40 8.19
C LEU A 59 -2.55 26.75 8.84
N GLY A 60 -2.08 27.74 8.08
CA GLY A 60 -1.69 29.06 8.56
C GLY A 60 -0.39 29.04 9.37
N LEU A 61 0.41 27.99 9.21
CA LEU A 61 1.57 27.68 10.05
C LEU A 61 2.72 27.17 9.18
N GLU A 62 3.82 27.94 9.11
CA GLU A 62 5.10 27.43 8.63
C GLU A 62 5.82 26.70 9.76
N LEU A 63 5.86 25.37 9.69
CA LEU A 63 6.59 24.54 10.65
C LEU A 63 7.90 24.03 10.04
N PRO A 64 9.05 24.13 10.74
CA PRO A 64 10.26 23.44 10.34
C PRO A 64 10.02 21.93 10.46
N LEU A 65 9.77 21.28 9.33
CA LEU A 65 9.57 19.83 9.27
C LEU A 65 10.91 19.12 9.46
N TRP A 66 11.22 18.79 10.71
CA TRP A 66 12.39 18.01 11.07
C TRP A 66 12.28 16.58 10.53
N ASP A 67 13.30 16.18 9.79
CA ASP A 67 13.44 14.85 9.20
C ASP A 67 13.87 13.86 10.31
N ILE A 68 12.90 13.19 10.94
CA ILE A 68 13.16 12.28 12.08
C ILE A 68 13.70 10.94 11.56
N THR A 69 14.98 10.96 11.17
CA THR A 69 15.71 9.78 10.72
C THR A 69 15.99 8.82 11.87
N THR A 70 15.83 7.52 11.58
CA THR A 70 16.51 6.46 12.34
C THR A 70 17.61 5.86 11.48
N GLY A 71 18.65 6.66 11.22
CA GLY A 71 19.98 6.18 10.87
C GLY A 71 20.55 6.43 9.47
N THR A 72 19.80 6.97 8.49
CA THR A 72 20.30 7.06 7.08
C THR A 72 20.06 8.37 6.31
N GLY A 73 19.30 9.33 6.83
CA GLY A 73 18.79 10.44 6.00
C GLY A 73 17.44 10.11 5.38
N ASP A 74 16.63 11.15 5.18
CA ASP A 74 15.38 11.22 4.40
C ASP A 74 14.10 10.58 4.99
N PHE A 75 13.12 11.44 5.27
CA PHE A 75 11.78 11.14 5.76
C PHE A 75 10.71 12.02 5.11
N ILE A 76 9.59 11.40 4.71
CA ILE A 76 8.40 12.09 4.18
C ILE A 76 7.13 11.49 4.86
N ALA A 77 6.20 12.36 5.27
CA ALA A 77 4.86 12.05 5.77
C ALA A 77 3.82 12.92 5.04
N ASN A 78 2.50 12.65 4.96
CA ASN A 78 1.69 11.46 5.32
C ASN A 78 0.66 11.18 4.18
N GLY A 79 -0.38 10.35 4.25
CA GLY A 79 -0.66 9.14 5.04
C GLY A 79 -1.74 8.26 4.38
N VAL A 80 -1.55 6.94 4.25
CA VAL A 80 -2.57 5.98 3.74
C VAL A 80 -3.47 5.48 4.87
N VAL A 81 -4.78 5.53 4.66
CA VAL A 81 -5.77 4.97 5.59
C VAL A 81 -5.74 3.44 5.55
N SER A 82 -4.97 2.87 6.47
CA SER A 82 -5.02 1.47 6.90
C SER A 82 -5.10 1.43 8.42
N HIS A 83 -5.88 0.50 8.98
CA HIS A 83 -6.05 0.40 10.43
C HIS A 83 -4.76 0.07 11.20
N ASN A 84 -3.73 -0.43 10.52
CA ASN A 84 -2.44 -0.78 11.11
C ASN A 84 -1.26 0.13 10.72
N CYS A 85 -1.50 1.27 10.05
CA CYS A 85 -0.40 2.11 9.55
C CYS A 85 0.46 2.64 10.71
N PHE A 86 1.75 2.28 10.78
CA PHE A 86 2.60 2.69 11.90
C PHE A 86 3.02 4.17 11.87
N ALA A 87 2.98 4.80 10.68
CA ALA A 87 3.16 6.25 10.51
C ALA A 87 2.09 7.09 11.22
N ARG A 88 1.06 6.44 11.78
CA ARG A 88 -0.01 7.05 12.56
C ARG A 88 0.49 7.92 13.72
N ASN A 89 1.59 7.53 14.36
CA ASN A 89 2.18 8.32 15.45
C ASN A 89 3.00 9.53 14.97
N THR A 90 3.20 9.75 13.66
CA THR A 90 3.99 10.90 13.19
C THR A 90 3.17 12.19 13.11
N HIS A 91 1.83 12.08 13.11
CA HIS A 91 0.93 13.23 13.26
C HIS A 91 1.05 13.92 14.63
N THR A 92 1.43 13.18 15.69
CA THR A 92 1.57 13.76 17.04
C THR A 92 2.80 14.66 17.18
N TYR A 93 3.70 14.70 16.20
CA TYR A 93 4.80 15.68 16.14
C TYR A 93 4.37 17.00 15.48
N LEU A 94 3.13 17.09 15.01
CA LEU A 94 2.53 18.24 14.32
C LEU A 94 1.28 18.73 15.06
N ASP A 95 1.15 18.40 16.36
CA ASP A 95 -0.01 18.65 17.21
C ASP A 95 -1.35 18.13 16.67
N LEU A 96 -1.30 17.07 15.85
CA LEU A 96 -2.46 16.37 15.30
C LEU A 96 -2.71 15.02 15.97
N ASP A 97 -3.97 14.60 16.02
CA ASP A 97 -4.34 13.33 16.67
C ASP A 97 -3.99 12.10 15.80
N ALA A 98 -3.49 11.06 16.47
CA ALA A 98 -3.13 9.80 15.82
C ALA A 98 -4.36 9.03 15.27
N GLY A 99 -5.58 9.34 15.68
CA GLY A 99 -6.80 8.68 15.19
C GLY A 99 -7.39 9.38 13.97
N ALA A 100 -8.24 10.37 14.21
CA ALA A 100 -9.15 10.94 13.22
C ALA A 100 -8.43 11.88 12.26
N ASP A 101 -7.50 12.70 12.76
CA ASP A 101 -6.69 13.59 11.96
C ASP A 101 -5.73 12.83 11.04
N PHE A 102 -5.13 11.73 11.49
CA PHE A 102 -4.37 10.85 10.57
C PHE A 102 -5.22 10.31 9.42
N ASP A 103 -6.48 9.94 9.69
CA ASP A 103 -7.38 9.37 8.68
C ASP A 103 -7.97 10.44 7.72
N ARG A 104 -7.82 11.75 8.04
CA ARG A 104 -8.49 12.87 7.34
C ARG A 104 -7.56 13.96 6.80
N LYS A 105 -6.49 14.31 7.52
CA LYS A 105 -5.56 15.40 7.23
C LYS A 105 -4.26 14.84 6.65
N VAL A 106 -3.96 15.22 5.42
CA VAL A 106 -2.70 14.87 4.74
C VAL A 106 -1.79 16.09 4.75
N ILE A 107 -0.63 15.96 5.39
CA ILE A 107 0.42 16.98 5.41
C ILE A 107 1.31 16.78 4.20
N VAL A 108 1.64 17.88 3.50
CA VAL A 108 2.31 17.83 2.20
C VAL A 108 3.46 18.84 2.16
N LYS A 109 4.66 18.33 1.90
CA LYS A 109 5.88 19.12 1.69
C LYS A 109 5.90 19.64 0.25
N VAL A 110 5.23 20.76 -0.01
CA VAL A 110 4.97 21.27 -1.37
C VAL A 110 6.24 21.57 -2.18
N ASN A 111 7.35 21.90 -1.50
CA ASN A 111 8.67 22.15 -2.10
C ASN A 111 9.59 20.91 -2.17
N ALA A 112 9.04 19.69 -2.04
CA ALA A 112 9.85 18.46 -2.00
C ALA A 112 10.78 18.28 -3.22
N GLY A 113 10.32 18.61 -4.43
CA GLY A 113 11.13 18.52 -5.65
C GLY A 113 12.35 19.44 -5.64
N GLU A 114 12.18 20.68 -5.21
CA GLU A 114 13.26 21.67 -5.05
C GLU A 114 14.29 21.22 -4.02
N LEU A 115 13.80 20.73 -2.87
CA LEU A 115 14.66 20.29 -1.76
C LEU A 115 15.47 19.05 -2.12
N VAL A 116 14.88 18.04 -2.77
CA VAL A 116 15.61 16.86 -3.26
C VAL A 116 16.70 17.28 -4.24
N ARG A 117 16.39 18.15 -5.21
CA ARG A 117 17.37 18.66 -6.18
C ARG A 117 18.52 19.41 -5.49
N ARG A 118 18.24 20.18 -4.44
CA ARG A 118 19.25 20.90 -3.64
C ARG A 118 20.16 19.96 -2.85
N GLU A 119 19.61 18.94 -2.18
CA GLU A 119 20.44 18.01 -1.40
C GLU A 119 21.28 17.10 -2.32
N LEU A 120 20.76 16.67 -3.46
CA LEU A 120 21.51 15.90 -4.48
C LEU A 120 22.67 16.70 -5.09
N ALA A 121 22.50 18.02 -5.25
CA ALA A 121 23.55 18.93 -5.71
C ALA A 121 24.62 19.26 -4.66
N ALA A 122 24.43 18.89 -3.40
CA ALA A 122 25.34 19.26 -2.33
C ALA A 122 26.66 18.45 -2.42
N PRO A 123 27.86 19.08 -2.33
CA PRO A 123 29.15 18.38 -2.42
C PRO A 123 29.41 17.29 -1.36
N LYS A 124 28.56 17.22 -0.32
CA LYS A 124 28.53 16.17 0.70
C LYS A 124 27.83 14.88 0.24
N TRP A 125 26.97 14.93 -0.78
CA TRP A 125 26.20 13.78 -1.25
C TRP A 125 27.09 12.78 -1.98
N ARG A 126 26.79 11.48 -1.84
CA ARG A 126 27.66 10.37 -2.31
C ARG A 126 26.93 9.33 -3.15
N GLY A 127 25.75 9.66 -3.68
CA GLY A 127 24.96 8.72 -4.49
C GLY A 127 24.24 7.64 -3.66
N ALA A 128 23.85 7.97 -2.42
CA ALA A 128 23.18 7.03 -1.53
C ALA A 128 21.81 6.61 -2.10
N HIS A 129 21.41 5.36 -1.86
CA HIS A 129 20.14 4.83 -2.34
C HIS A 129 18.97 5.47 -1.57
N ILE A 130 18.09 6.17 -2.28
CA ILE A 130 16.91 6.82 -1.68
C ILE A 130 15.71 5.87 -1.69
N ALA A 131 15.17 5.54 -0.52
CA ALA A 131 14.03 4.64 -0.36
C ALA A 131 12.74 5.42 -0.09
N MET A 132 11.87 5.50 -1.09
CA MET A 132 10.55 6.15 -1.03
C MET A 132 9.45 5.13 -0.71
N GLY A 133 8.38 5.58 -0.03
CA GLY A 133 7.30 4.69 0.40
C GLY A 133 7.55 3.97 1.73
N THR A 134 8.59 4.36 2.48
CA THR A 134 9.09 3.67 3.67
C THR A 134 8.24 3.89 4.91
N ASN A 135 7.91 5.15 5.22
CA ASN A 135 6.98 5.50 6.30
C ASN A 135 5.53 5.56 5.78
N VAL A 136 5.34 6.23 4.64
CA VAL A 136 4.03 6.56 4.06
C VAL A 136 4.07 6.33 2.56
N ASP A 137 2.94 5.95 1.97
CA ASP A 137 2.85 5.70 0.53
C ASP A 137 3.02 7.00 -0.26
N CYS A 138 3.94 7.08 -1.21
CA CYS A 138 4.15 8.27 -2.02
C CYS A 138 3.14 8.45 -3.17
N TYR A 139 2.31 7.44 -3.47
CA TYR A 139 1.31 7.44 -4.56
C TYR A 139 -0.15 7.42 -4.06
N GLN A 140 -0.39 8.13 -2.97
CA GLN A 140 -1.72 8.39 -2.42
C GLN A 140 -2.62 9.21 -3.35
N ARG A 141 -3.92 9.24 -3.06
CA ARG A 141 -4.89 10.11 -3.77
C ARG A 141 -4.46 11.58 -3.84
N ALA A 142 -3.76 12.09 -2.81
CA ALA A 142 -3.22 13.45 -2.78
C ALA A 142 -2.20 13.72 -3.92
N GLU A 143 -1.36 12.74 -4.24
CA GLU A 143 -0.35 12.83 -5.32
C GLU A 143 -0.99 13.01 -6.72
N GLY A 144 -2.26 12.64 -6.88
CA GLY A 144 -3.04 12.96 -8.08
C GLY A 144 -3.29 14.46 -8.29
N ARG A 145 -3.22 15.28 -7.22
CA ARG A 145 -3.35 16.74 -7.26
C ARG A 145 -2.00 17.45 -7.15
N TYR A 146 -1.15 17.06 -6.21
CA TYR A 146 0.11 17.78 -5.93
C TYR A 146 1.23 17.50 -6.94
N ARG A 147 1.28 16.30 -7.52
CA ARG A 147 2.30 15.91 -8.52
C ARG A 147 3.74 16.18 -8.06
N LEU A 148 4.08 15.74 -6.85
CA LEU A 148 5.44 15.86 -6.30
C LEU A 148 6.35 14.75 -6.81
N MET A 149 5.81 13.54 -7.02
CA MET A 149 6.62 12.40 -7.45
C MET A 149 7.32 12.58 -8.81
N PRO A 150 6.70 13.19 -9.85
CA PRO A 150 7.40 13.50 -11.09
C PRO A 150 8.63 14.38 -10.87
N GLN A 151 8.51 15.46 -10.08
CA GLN A 151 9.63 16.37 -9.80
C GLN A 151 10.76 15.68 -9.03
N ILE A 152 10.42 14.78 -8.10
CA ILE A 152 11.38 13.98 -7.33
C ILE A 152 12.08 12.98 -8.24
N ILE A 153 11.36 12.24 -9.09
CA ILE A 153 11.96 11.26 -10.00
C ILE A 153 12.78 11.94 -11.10
N GLU A 154 12.36 13.11 -11.60
CA GLU A 154 13.17 13.96 -12.48
C GLU A 154 14.50 14.34 -11.81
N ALA A 155 14.48 14.83 -10.57
CA ALA A 155 15.72 15.13 -9.84
C ALA A 155 16.61 13.89 -9.63
N LEU A 156 16.02 12.73 -9.30
CA LEU A 156 16.78 11.49 -9.12
C LEU A 156 17.40 11.00 -10.45
N ARG A 157 16.68 11.11 -11.56
CA ARG A 157 17.18 10.84 -12.92
C ARG A 157 18.33 11.79 -13.29
N ASP A 158 18.12 13.10 -13.15
CA ASP A 158 19.07 14.13 -13.59
C ASP A 158 20.43 14.01 -12.87
N PHE A 159 20.44 13.53 -11.63
CA PHE A 159 21.64 13.27 -10.82
C PHE A 159 22.07 11.80 -10.83
N ALA A 160 21.46 10.95 -11.66
CA ALA A 160 21.68 9.49 -11.75
C ALA A 160 21.66 8.76 -10.39
N ASN A 161 20.87 9.24 -9.42
CA ASN A 161 20.88 8.74 -8.05
C ASN A 161 20.00 7.50 -7.89
N PRO A 162 20.50 6.37 -7.37
CA PRO A 162 19.72 5.14 -7.24
C PRO A 162 18.57 5.31 -6.24
N PHE A 163 17.42 4.70 -6.53
CA PHE A 163 16.26 4.78 -5.66
C PHE A 163 15.34 3.56 -5.72
N SER A 164 14.42 3.46 -4.76
CA SER A 164 13.33 2.49 -4.78
C SER A 164 12.01 3.08 -4.31
N ILE A 165 10.90 2.57 -4.83
CA ILE A 165 9.54 2.95 -4.45
C ILE A 165 8.78 1.73 -3.93
N LEU A 166 8.24 1.83 -2.72
CA LEU A 166 7.25 0.93 -2.16
C LEU A 166 5.87 1.59 -2.14
N THR A 167 4.83 0.94 -2.69
CA THR A 167 3.49 1.56 -2.72
C THR A 167 2.33 0.54 -2.65
N LYS A 168 1.14 1.03 -2.30
CA LYS A 168 -0.18 0.41 -2.53
C LYS A 168 -0.97 1.15 -3.61
N GLY A 169 -0.55 2.36 -3.99
CA GLY A 169 -1.19 3.24 -4.95
C GLY A 169 -0.98 2.82 -6.40
N THR A 170 -2.02 2.93 -7.22
CA THR A 170 -1.94 2.68 -8.68
C THR A 170 -1.52 3.92 -9.48
N LEU A 171 -1.33 5.08 -8.83
CA LEU A 171 -0.90 6.31 -9.50
C LEU A 171 0.53 6.26 -10.04
N LEU A 172 1.36 5.33 -9.55
CA LEU A 172 2.72 5.11 -10.05
C LEU A 172 2.76 4.84 -11.57
N LEU A 173 1.73 4.20 -12.12
CA LEU A 173 1.59 3.95 -13.57
C LEU A 173 1.56 5.23 -14.41
N ARG A 174 1.14 6.36 -13.85
CA ARG A 174 1.19 7.70 -14.50
C ARG A 174 2.63 8.09 -14.85
N ASP A 175 3.58 7.72 -13.99
CA ASP A 175 4.97 8.15 -14.06
C ASP A 175 5.86 7.10 -14.76
N LEU A 176 5.26 6.04 -15.33
CA LEU A 176 5.97 4.97 -16.03
C LEU A 176 6.94 5.49 -17.12
N PRO A 177 6.60 6.47 -17.98
CA PRO A 177 7.56 7.01 -18.95
C PRO A 177 8.81 7.62 -18.30
N LEU A 178 8.63 8.29 -17.16
CA LEU A 178 9.70 8.92 -16.40
C LEU A 178 10.53 7.89 -15.61
N LEU A 179 9.89 6.85 -15.07
CA LEU A 179 10.59 5.72 -14.45
C LEU A 179 11.48 4.97 -15.45
N ARG A 180 11.07 4.86 -16.72
CA ARG A 180 11.91 4.28 -17.79
C ARG A 180 13.16 5.12 -18.04
N GLN A 181 13.02 6.43 -18.20
CA GLN A 181 14.15 7.35 -18.33
C GLN A 181 15.09 7.30 -17.11
N ALA A 182 14.54 7.17 -15.90
CA ALA A 182 15.36 6.98 -14.69
C ALA A 182 16.15 5.65 -14.72
N ALA A 183 15.53 4.56 -15.20
CA ALA A 183 16.17 3.25 -15.32
C ALA A 183 17.27 3.18 -16.39
N GLU A 184 17.30 4.12 -17.34
CA GLU A 184 18.40 4.25 -18.34
C GLU A 184 19.70 4.79 -17.71
N VAL A 185 19.61 5.56 -16.61
CA VAL A 185 20.76 6.24 -15.99
C VAL A 185 21.10 5.74 -14.59
N THR A 186 20.17 5.08 -13.88
CA THR A 186 20.41 4.61 -12.51
C THR A 186 19.53 3.41 -12.11
N ARG A 187 19.80 2.83 -10.94
CA ARG A 187 19.04 1.69 -10.42
C ARG A 187 17.68 2.15 -9.87
N VAL A 188 16.61 1.62 -10.45
CA VAL A 188 15.22 1.83 -9.99
C VAL A 188 14.66 0.52 -9.43
N GLY A 189 14.34 0.50 -8.14
CA GLY A 189 13.65 -0.62 -7.49
C GLY A 189 12.15 -0.37 -7.32
N LEU A 190 11.28 -1.20 -7.90
CA LEU A 190 9.83 -1.06 -7.73
C LEU A 190 9.28 -2.18 -6.83
N SER A 191 8.35 -1.84 -5.92
CA SER A 191 7.68 -2.82 -5.09
C SER A 191 6.26 -2.42 -4.69
N TYR A 192 5.37 -3.40 -4.64
CA TYR A 192 3.98 -3.23 -4.19
C TYR A 192 3.72 -3.94 -2.85
N SER A 193 2.89 -3.37 -1.98
CA SER A 193 2.36 -4.08 -0.81
C SER A 193 1.03 -4.78 -1.14
N VAL A 194 1.00 -6.10 -1.10
CA VAL A 194 -0.20 -6.93 -1.30
C VAL A 194 -0.27 -7.97 -0.18
N GLY A 195 -0.85 -7.62 0.96
CA GLY A 195 -0.89 -8.49 2.15
C GLY A 195 -1.70 -9.76 1.97
N PHE A 196 -2.81 -9.69 1.24
CA PHE A 196 -3.75 -10.79 0.98
C PHE A 196 -4.67 -10.42 -0.20
N VAL A 197 -5.33 -11.41 -0.81
CA VAL A 197 -6.24 -11.20 -1.96
C VAL A 197 -7.74 -11.17 -1.64
N ASP A 198 -8.15 -11.54 -0.42
CA ASP A 198 -9.55 -11.48 0.02
C ASP A 198 -10.09 -10.04 -0.05
N GLU A 199 -11.07 -9.80 -0.93
CA GLU A 199 -11.69 -8.49 -1.09
C GLU A 199 -12.65 -8.08 0.05
N ALA A 200 -13.19 -9.02 0.82
CA ALA A 200 -14.01 -8.74 2.00
C ALA A 200 -13.11 -8.28 3.15
N LEU A 201 -12.04 -9.04 3.44
CA LEU A 201 -11.03 -8.65 4.43
C LEU A 201 -10.35 -7.33 4.05
N TRP A 202 -10.02 -7.12 2.77
CA TRP A 202 -9.42 -5.87 2.30
C TRP A 202 -10.31 -4.65 2.56
N ARG A 203 -11.63 -4.77 2.32
CA ARG A 203 -12.60 -3.71 2.62
C ARG A 203 -12.74 -3.43 4.12
N ALA A 204 -12.46 -4.42 4.98
CA ALA A 204 -12.47 -4.24 6.42
C ALA A 204 -11.16 -3.60 6.93
N VAL A 205 -10.00 -4.00 6.40
CA VAL A 205 -8.67 -3.64 6.93
C VAL A 205 -8.12 -2.31 6.39
N GLU A 206 -8.24 -2.06 5.08
CA GLU A 206 -7.61 -0.91 4.42
C GLU A 206 -8.48 -0.30 3.30
N PRO A 207 -9.76 0.06 3.57
CA PRO A 207 -10.72 0.54 2.57
C PRO A 207 -10.30 1.82 1.82
N GLY A 208 -9.32 2.58 2.32
CA GLY A 208 -8.80 3.78 1.66
C GLY A 208 -7.86 3.51 0.48
N THR A 209 -7.39 2.27 0.32
CA THR A 209 -6.39 1.85 -0.69
C THR A 209 -7.02 1.39 -2.01
N PRO A 210 -6.24 1.18 -3.09
CA PRO A 210 -6.64 0.32 -4.20
C PRO A 210 -6.79 -1.15 -3.75
N SER A 211 -7.71 -1.90 -4.35
CA SER A 211 -7.89 -3.33 -4.04
C SER A 211 -6.68 -4.18 -4.43
N PRO A 212 -6.46 -5.37 -3.81
CA PRO A 212 -5.33 -6.24 -4.12
C PRO A 212 -5.23 -6.55 -5.62
N ARG A 213 -6.36 -6.86 -6.27
CA ARG A 213 -6.42 -7.06 -7.73
C ARG A 213 -5.93 -5.87 -8.54
N ARG A 214 -6.20 -4.63 -8.14
CA ARG A 214 -5.69 -3.42 -8.81
C ARG A 214 -4.20 -3.18 -8.57
N ARG A 215 -3.66 -3.60 -7.43
CA ARG A 215 -2.21 -3.56 -7.17
C ARG A 215 -1.47 -4.58 -8.02
N LEU A 216 -1.99 -5.80 -8.09
CA LEU A 216 -1.46 -6.87 -8.95
C LEU A 216 -1.57 -6.53 -10.44
N ASP A 217 -2.63 -5.85 -10.86
CA ASP A 217 -2.73 -5.31 -12.22
C ASP A 217 -1.66 -4.24 -12.52
N ALA A 218 -1.37 -3.35 -11.55
CA ALA A 218 -0.25 -2.41 -11.68
C ALA A 218 1.12 -3.10 -11.69
N VAL A 219 1.32 -4.16 -10.90
CA VAL A 219 2.53 -5.00 -10.96
C VAL A 219 2.70 -5.57 -12.38
N ARG A 220 1.64 -6.15 -12.96
CA ARG A 220 1.66 -6.70 -14.32
C ARG A 220 2.05 -5.64 -15.35
N GLN A 221 1.40 -4.47 -15.35
CA GLN A 221 1.71 -3.41 -16.30
C GLN A 221 3.17 -2.91 -16.21
N LEU A 222 3.78 -2.97 -15.02
CA LEU A 222 5.18 -2.61 -14.80
C LEU A 222 6.14 -3.71 -15.26
N THR A 223 5.81 -4.98 -15.04
CA THR A 223 6.61 -6.12 -15.51
C THR A 223 6.54 -6.25 -17.03
N ASP A 224 5.37 -6.01 -17.63
CA ASP A 224 5.17 -5.94 -19.09
C ASP A 224 5.95 -4.77 -19.71
N ALA A 225 6.18 -3.69 -18.95
CA ALA A 225 7.07 -2.59 -19.31
C ALA A 225 8.58 -2.87 -19.06
N GLY A 226 8.92 -4.08 -18.60
CA GLY A 226 10.28 -4.57 -18.39
C GLY A 226 10.86 -4.40 -16.98
N PHE A 227 10.11 -3.87 -16.01
CA PHE A 227 10.63 -3.69 -14.65
C PHE A 227 10.62 -4.99 -13.84
N SER A 228 11.69 -5.25 -13.10
CA SER A 228 11.68 -6.24 -12.01
C SER A 228 10.90 -5.68 -10.82
N VAL A 229 9.68 -6.17 -10.59
CA VAL A 229 8.79 -5.69 -9.52
C VAL A 229 8.67 -6.73 -8.42
N GLY A 230 9.10 -6.36 -7.21
CA GLY A 230 8.90 -7.15 -6.00
C GLY A 230 7.52 -6.94 -5.37
N VAL A 231 7.03 -7.91 -4.61
CA VAL A 231 5.84 -7.73 -3.75
C VAL A 231 6.19 -7.97 -2.30
N LEU A 232 5.79 -7.03 -1.44
CA LEU A 232 5.75 -7.22 0.00
C LEU A 232 4.38 -7.78 0.36
N MET A 233 4.34 -9.04 0.79
CA MET A 233 3.14 -9.63 1.38
C MET A 233 3.03 -9.11 2.81
N ALA A 234 2.46 -7.89 2.92
CA ALA A 234 2.50 -7.06 4.11
C ALA A 234 1.21 -6.22 4.28
N PRO A 235 0.54 -6.26 5.44
CA PRO A 235 0.77 -7.18 6.57
C PRO A 235 0.21 -8.58 6.29
N ILE A 236 0.82 -9.61 6.88
CA ILE A 236 0.16 -10.91 7.12
C ILE A 236 -0.51 -10.85 8.50
N LEU A 237 -1.83 -11.03 8.55
CA LEU A 237 -2.67 -10.77 9.72
C LEU A 237 -2.95 -12.08 10.48
N PRO A 238 -2.54 -12.20 11.77
CA PRO A 238 -2.80 -13.39 12.56
C PRO A 238 -4.29 -13.74 12.67
N GLY A 239 -4.69 -14.96 12.33
CA GLY A 239 -6.07 -15.43 12.36
C GLY A 239 -6.99 -14.80 11.31
N LEU A 240 -6.44 -14.12 10.30
CA LEU A 240 -7.21 -13.45 9.24
C LEU A 240 -6.62 -13.68 7.84
N SER A 241 -5.30 -13.89 7.72
CA SER A 241 -4.65 -14.16 6.43
C SER A 241 -3.34 -14.97 6.56
N ASP A 242 -3.15 -15.65 7.69
CA ASP A 242 -1.96 -16.45 8.04
C ASP A 242 -2.15 -17.97 7.90
N ASP A 243 -3.35 -18.42 7.51
CA ASP A 243 -3.63 -19.81 7.14
C ASP A 243 -3.04 -20.18 5.76
N ASP A 244 -2.89 -21.47 5.50
CA ASP A 244 -2.20 -21.95 4.29
C ASP A 244 -2.98 -21.68 3.00
N GLU A 245 -4.32 -21.62 3.03
CA GLU A 245 -5.16 -21.32 1.86
C GLU A 245 -5.06 -19.84 1.47
N SER A 246 -5.24 -18.94 2.45
CA SER A 246 -5.04 -17.49 2.29
C SER A 246 -3.63 -17.16 1.80
N ILE A 247 -2.62 -17.85 2.33
CA ILE A 247 -1.22 -17.68 1.90
C ILE A 247 -1.03 -18.16 0.47
N ASP A 248 -1.45 -19.38 0.13
CA ASP A 248 -1.24 -19.95 -1.20
C ASP A 248 -1.97 -19.14 -2.27
N ALA A 249 -3.25 -18.80 -2.06
CA ALA A 249 -4.05 -17.98 -2.97
C ALA A 249 -3.44 -16.58 -3.20
N THR A 250 -2.88 -15.97 -2.15
CA THR A 250 -2.20 -14.67 -2.27
C THR A 250 -0.91 -14.78 -3.08
N VAL A 251 -0.09 -15.81 -2.81
CA VAL A 251 1.18 -16.01 -3.49
C VAL A 251 0.98 -16.45 -4.95
N ALA A 252 -0.02 -17.28 -5.24
CA ALA A 252 -0.42 -17.63 -6.60
C ALA A 252 -0.80 -16.40 -7.42
N ALA A 253 -1.58 -15.47 -6.83
CA ALA A 253 -1.99 -14.23 -7.49
C ALA A 253 -0.81 -13.25 -7.72
N ILE A 254 0.19 -13.26 -6.82
CA ILE A 254 1.45 -12.50 -6.98
C ILE A 254 2.30 -13.10 -8.11
N ALA A 255 2.42 -14.43 -8.20
CA ALA A 255 3.11 -15.10 -9.30
C ALA A 255 2.43 -14.81 -10.64
N ALA A 256 1.11 -14.93 -10.69
CA ALA A 256 0.29 -14.66 -11.86
C ALA A 256 0.28 -13.19 -12.31
N SER A 257 0.83 -12.24 -11.53
CA SER A 257 1.05 -10.85 -11.96
C SER A 257 2.44 -10.58 -12.51
N GLY A 258 3.30 -11.59 -12.67
CA GLY A 258 4.66 -11.43 -13.18
C GLY A 258 5.68 -10.86 -12.17
N ALA A 259 5.32 -10.80 -10.89
CA ALA A 259 6.23 -10.31 -9.85
C ALA A 259 7.53 -11.13 -9.81
N THR A 260 8.68 -10.49 -9.61
CA THR A 260 9.99 -11.18 -9.55
C THR A 260 10.34 -11.74 -8.18
N GLY A 261 9.47 -11.56 -7.18
CA GLY A 261 9.66 -12.14 -5.85
C GLY A 261 8.64 -11.65 -4.83
N VAL A 262 8.49 -12.43 -3.75
CA VAL A 262 7.61 -12.09 -2.62
C VAL A 262 8.41 -12.06 -1.30
N THR A 263 8.24 -10.98 -0.54
CA THR A 263 8.80 -10.82 0.81
C THR A 263 7.66 -10.81 1.84
N PRO A 264 7.55 -11.82 2.73
CA PRO A 264 6.55 -11.82 3.79
C PRO A 264 6.91 -10.86 4.91
N LEU A 265 5.93 -10.06 5.37
CA LEU A 265 6.02 -9.30 6.61
C LEU A 265 4.77 -9.54 7.46
N PRO A 266 4.89 -10.31 8.57
CA PRO A 266 3.84 -10.38 9.58
C PRO A 266 3.45 -9.00 10.12
N LEU A 267 2.21 -8.86 10.54
CA LEU A 267 1.71 -7.65 11.17
C LEU A 267 2.60 -7.20 12.35
N HIS A 268 2.88 -5.91 12.39
CA HIS A 268 3.60 -5.23 13.46
C HIS A 268 2.80 -3.99 13.90
N LEU A 269 2.70 -3.80 15.21
CA LEU A 269 1.78 -2.85 15.87
C LEU A 269 2.56 -1.92 16.81
N ARG A 270 3.09 -0.81 16.27
CA ARG A 270 3.69 0.27 17.08
C ARG A 270 2.64 1.00 17.93
N PRO A 271 3.04 1.68 19.02
CA PRO A 271 2.20 2.70 19.66
C PRO A 271 1.56 3.66 18.63
N GLY A 272 0.33 4.10 18.92
CA GLY A 272 -0.53 4.85 18.01
C GLY A 272 -1.32 3.93 17.06
N ALA A 273 -0.62 3.04 16.34
CA ALA A 273 -1.25 2.07 15.43
C ALA A 273 -1.93 0.91 16.18
N ARG A 274 -1.29 0.39 17.23
CA ARG A 274 -1.77 -0.73 18.04
C ARG A 274 -3.12 -0.44 18.68
N GLU A 275 -3.31 0.74 19.24
CA GLU A 275 -4.51 1.16 19.95
C GLU A 275 -5.67 1.40 18.98
N TRP A 276 -5.39 1.93 17.78
CA TRP A 276 -6.37 2.05 16.70
C TRP A 276 -6.79 0.67 16.15
N TYR A 277 -5.80 -0.18 15.87
CA TYR A 277 -6.02 -1.54 15.38
C TYR A 277 -6.79 -2.40 16.40
N ALA A 278 -6.50 -2.28 17.70
CA ALA A 278 -7.21 -3.01 18.75
C ALA A 278 -8.69 -2.60 18.84
N ARG A 279 -9.03 -1.32 18.66
CA ARG A 279 -10.44 -0.87 18.59
C ARG A 279 -11.17 -1.41 17.37
N TRP A 280 -10.51 -1.43 16.22
CA TRP A 280 -11.04 -2.06 15.00
C TRP A 280 -11.25 -3.57 15.20
N LEU A 281 -10.24 -4.28 15.70
CA LEU A 281 -10.28 -5.73 15.93
C LEU A 281 -11.38 -6.12 16.92
N ALA A 282 -11.55 -5.36 18.01
CA ALA A 282 -12.61 -5.62 18.99
C ALA A 282 -14.03 -5.44 18.43
N ARG A 283 -14.20 -4.63 17.38
CA ARG A 283 -15.49 -4.40 16.72
C ARG A 283 -15.78 -5.41 15.61
N GLU A 284 -14.81 -5.66 14.73
CA GLU A 284 -14.99 -6.53 13.56
C GLU A 284 -14.73 -8.01 13.89
N PHE A 285 -13.75 -8.31 14.74
CA PHE A 285 -13.27 -9.67 15.04
C PHE A 285 -13.04 -9.89 16.56
N PRO A 286 -14.05 -9.71 17.42
CA PRO A 286 -13.90 -9.75 18.89
C PRO A 286 -13.26 -11.06 19.40
N HIS A 287 -13.50 -12.19 18.74
CA HIS A 287 -12.94 -13.49 19.08
C HIS A 287 -11.42 -13.58 18.91
N LEU A 288 -10.79 -12.70 18.11
CA LEU A 288 -9.34 -12.65 17.93
C LEU A 288 -8.62 -11.77 18.97
N VAL A 289 -9.34 -10.92 19.70
CA VAL A 289 -8.75 -9.98 20.68
C VAL A 289 -7.84 -10.68 21.71
N PRO A 290 -8.18 -11.85 22.29
CA PRO A 290 -7.28 -12.57 23.20
C PRO A 290 -5.97 -12.99 22.53
N ARG A 291 -6.05 -13.56 21.30
CA ARG A 291 -4.88 -13.99 20.52
C ARG A 291 -3.95 -12.82 20.20
N TYR A 292 -4.50 -11.66 19.81
CA TYR A 292 -3.69 -10.47 19.54
C TYR A 292 -3.05 -9.88 20.80
N ARG A 293 -3.77 -9.84 21.93
CA ARG A 293 -3.18 -9.42 23.21
C ARG A 293 -1.98 -10.29 23.57
N GLN A 294 -2.09 -11.61 23.41
CA GLN A 294 -0.99 -12.55 23.67
C GLN A 294 0.18 -12.38 22.68
N LEU A 295 -0.09 -12.23 21.37
CA LEU A 295 0.95 -12.08 20.35
C LEU A 295 1.76 -10.78 20.50
N TYR A 296 1.13 -9.69 20.92
CA TYR A 296 1.76 -8.36 21.00
C TYR A 296 2.00 -7.86 22.44
N GLN A 297 1.95 -8.75 23.44
CA GLN A 297 2.19 -8.40 24.85
C GLN A 297 3.63 -7.88 25.10
N ALA A 298 4.62 -8.44 24.38
CA ALA A 298 6.03 -8.15 24.58
C ALA A 298 6.54 -6.94 23.76
N GLY A 299 5.71 -6.35 22.89
CA GLY A 299 6.10 -5.22 22.06
C GLY A 299 5.40 -5.18 20.69
N ALA A 300 5.95 -4.36 19.79
CA ALA A 300 5.34 -4.10 18.48
C ALA A 300 5.44 -5.27 17.49
N TYR A 301 6.31 -6.26 17.72
CA TYR A 301 6.50 -7.41 16.84
C TYR A 301 5.89 -8.67 17.47
N ALA A 302 5.28 -9.51 16.63
CA ALA A 302 4.86 -10.84 17.04
C ALA A 302 6.09 -11.73 17.39
N PRO A 303 5.94 -12.84 18.14
CA PRO A 303 7.06 -13.67 18.57
C PRO A 303 7.88 -14.23 17.40
N GLN A 304 9.20 -14.37 17.58
CA GLN A 304 10.08 -14.85 16.49
C GLN A 304 9.65 -16.20 15.91
N ALA A 305 9.10 -17.11 16.74
CA ALA A 305 8.59 -18.40 16.28
C ALA A 305 7.50 -18.24 15.22
N TYR A 306 6.47 -17.43 15.52
CA TYR A 306 5.38 -17.10 14.59
C TYR A 306 5.91 -16.40 13.32
N GLN A 307 6.86 -15.47 13.45
CA GLN A 307 7.46 -14.81 12.28
C GLN A 307 8.18 -15.81 11.37
N ARG A 308 8.96 -16.75 11.94
CA ARG A 308 9.66 -17.80 11.18
C ARG A 308 8.69 -18.75 10.51
N GLU A 309 7.64 -19.16 11.21
CA GLU A 309 6.59 -20.05 10.71
C GLU A 309 5.85 -19.46 9.50
N VAL A 310 5.28 -18.27 9.64
CA VAL A 310 4.58 -17.57 8.54
C VAL A 310 5.52 -17.32 7.36
N THR A 311 6.77 -16.92 7.64
CA THR A 311 7.81 -16.75 6.59
C THR A 311 8.10 -18.06 5.86
N ALA A 312 8.12 -19.20 6.56
CA ALA A 312 8.32 -20.52 5.95
C ALA A 312 7.13 -20.91 5.07
N ARG A 313 5.89 -20.73 5.53
CA ARG A 313 4.66 -20.97 4.74
C ARG A 313 4.67 -20.20 3.42
N VAL A 314 4.94 -18.88 3.47
CA VAL A 314 5.03 -18.03 2.27
C VAL A 314 6.17 -18.48 1.35
N ARG A 315 7.34 -18.87 1.88
CA ARG A 315 8.45 -19.39 1.06
C ARG A 315 8.13 -20.73 0.40
N MET A 316 7.36 -21.60 1.05
CA MET A 316 6.90 -22.85 0.45
C MET A 316 5.89 -22.59 -0.67
N ALA A 317 4.91 -21.70 -0.45
CA ALA A 317 3.99 -21.26 -1.50
C ALA A 317 4.72 -20.61 -2.68
N ALA A 318 5.71 -19.75 -2.42
CA ALA A 318 6.50 -19.08 -3.47
C ALA A 318 7.21 -20.10 -4.37
N ARG A 319 7.79 -21.15 -3.77
CA ARG A 319 8.41 -22.26 -4.51
C ARG A 319 7.39 -23.06 -5.34
N ARG A 320 6.19 -23.32 -4.82
CA ARG A 320 5.11 -24.00 -5.58
C ARG A 320 4.70 -23.20 -6.82
N HIS A 321 4.64 -21.88 -6.71
CA HIS A 321 4.18 -20.96 -7.76
C HIS A 321 5.33 -20.36 -8.61
N GLY A 322 6.53 -20.94 -8.57
CA GLY A 322 7.66 -20.52 -9.43
C GLY A 322 8.28 -19.15 -9.09
N LEU A 323 7.93 -18.55 -7.95
CA LEU A 323 8.52 -17.30 -7.46
C LEU A 323 9.89 -17.58 -6.84
N HIS A 324 10.91 -17.65 -7.69
CA HIS A 324 12.30 -17.70 -7.27
C HIS A 324 12.80 -16.31 -6.87
N ARG A 325 13.57 -16.24 -5.79
CA ARG A 325 14.17 -14.98 -5.33
C ARG A 325 15.33 -14.64 -6.27
N GLY A 326 15.15 -13.61 -7.11
CA GLY A 326 16.28 -12.94 -7.74
C GLY A 326 17.23 -12.38 -6.68
N GLU A 327 18.54 -12.45 -6.94
CA GLU A 327 19.57 -12.01 -5.99
C GLU A 327 19.45 -10.50 -5.69
N VAL A 328 20.02 -10.08 -4.56
CA VAL A 328 19.96 -8.69 -4.07
C VAL A 328 20.84 -7.79 -4.94
N GLY A 329 20.33 -7.45 -6.13
CA GLY A 329 21.11 -6.84 -7.20
C GLY A 329 20.44 -6.94 -8.58
N GLU A 330 19.60 -7.96 -8.82
CA GLU A 330 19.12 -8.33 -10.15
C GLU A 330 18.04 -7.45 -10.77
N ASN A 331 17.57 -6.40 -10.08
CA ASN A 331 16.69 -5.36 -10.66
C ASN A 331 17.37 -4.51 -11.77
N ARG A 332 18.46 -5.00 -12.36
CA ARG A 332 19.30 -4.33 -13.36
C ARG A 332 18.86 -4.61 -14.79
N GLN A 333 18.10 -5.69 -15.03
CA GLN A 333 17.83 -6.16 -16.38
C GLN A 333 16.39 -5.86 -16.80
N LEU A 334 16.22 -4.67 -17.39
CA LEU A 334 15.31 -4.56 -18.54
C LEU A 334 15.77 -5.60 -19.57
N PRO A 335 14.89 -6.40 -20.18
CA PRO A 335 15.29 -7.31 -21.25
C PRO A 335 15.91 -6.48 -22.39
N VAL A 336 17.17 -6.77 -22.71
CA VAL A 336 17.90 -6.09 -23.78
C VAL A 336 17.21 -6.44 -25.09
N THR A 337 16.56 -5.46 -25.73
CA THR A 337 16.14 -5.60 -27.12
C THR A 337 17.38 -5.95 -27.94
N PRO A 338 17.44 -7.08 -28.64
CA PRO A 338 18.61 -7.42 -29.44
C PRO A 338 18.83 -6.30 -30.45
N ALA A 339 20.08 -5.83 -30.54
CA ALA A 339 20.43 -4.79 -31.52
C ALA A 339 19.99 -5.26 -32.92
N PRO A 340 19.47 -4.36 -33.77
CA PRO A 340 19.17 -4.73 -35.15
C PRO A 340 20.44 -5.31 -35.78
N ALA A 341 20.29 -6.46 -36.44
CA ALA A 341 21.42 -7.12 -37.09
C ALA A 341 22.14 -6.13 -38.01
N PRO A 342 23.49 -6.12 -38.03
CA PRO A 342 24.23 -5.20 -38.88
C PRO A 342 23.75 -5.39 -40.33
N ALA A 343 23.45 -4.27 -40.99
CA ALA A 343 23.03 -4.30 -42.39
C ALA A 343 24.11 -5.01 -43.20
N ALA A 344 23.70 -5.97 -44.04
CA ALA A 344 24.64 -6.76 -44.81
C ALA A 344 25.50 -5.84 -45.70
N GLU A 345 26.82 -5.87 -45.49
CA GLU A 345 27.76 -5.20 -46.38
C GLU A 345 27.68 -5.85 -47.76
N GLN A 346 27.01 -5.16 -48.69
CA GLN A 346 26.99 -5.51 -50.09
C GLN A 346 28.36 -5.15 -50.69
N LEU A 347 29.29 -6.11 -50.63
CA LEU A 347 30.59 -5.99 -51.30
C LEU A 347 30.38 -5.72 -52.80
N SER A 348 30.87 -4.58 -53.29
CA SER A 348 30.90 -4.28 -54.72
C SER A 348 31.93 -5.16 -55.40
N LEU A 349 31.48 -6.01 -56.33
CA LEU A 349 32.36 -6.80 -57.18
C LEU A 349 33.11 -5.88 -58.17
N LEU A 350 34.42 -6.12 -58.29
CA LEU A 350 35.21 -5.90 -59.51
C LEU A 350 35.20 -7.20 -60.32
#